data_AF-A0A5C9D3G8-F1
#
_entry.id   AF-A0A5C9D3G8-F1
#
_cell.length_a   1.000
_cell.length_b   1.000
_cell.length_c   1.000
_cell.angle_alpha   90.00
_cell.angle_beta   90.00
_cell.angle_gamma   90.00
#
_symmetry.space_group_name_H-M   'P 1'
#
loop_
_entity.id
_entity.type
_entity.pdbx_description
1 polymer ?
#
loop_
_entity_poly.entity_id
_entity_poly.type
_entity_poly.pdbx_seq_one_letter_code
_entity_poly.pdbx_strand_id
1 'polypeptide(L)'
;ITPQTAWELGLSEYEFASRILLELSRPATTAAGYNSIQFDDEFIRNLLYRNFFDPYEREYANGNSRWDVINLARAAHDLRPDGIVWPKDASGSPIFRLGALARANGIAHESAHDALSDIRATIAVARMIRIKQPKLYDWYFSHRRRESLKPLIDLPARKMLLHTASEYTSSLGCTTLVAPVGMDPANRNQLIAIDLRYDPVELLDLTVEEIRQRVFAKADQRVDPRVPLSRIRLNQCPYLAPEKTLDGASALRLRTEADCGFRRAYAAPRYGRS
;
A
#
# COMPACT_ATOMS: atom_id res chain seq x y z
N ILE A 1 -19.41 -20.54 -5.80
CA ILE A 1 -19.32 -21.71 -4.89
C ILE A 1 -20.52 -21.63 -3.95
N THR A 2 -21.38 -22.64 -3.92
CA THR A 2 -22.55 -22.67 -3.00
C THR A 2 -22.15 -23.34 -1.67
N PRO A 3 -22.92 -23.15 -0.58
CA PRO A 3 -22.68 -23.86 0.67
C PRO A 3 -22.69 -25.38 0.52
N GLN A 4 -23.55 -25.93 -0.34
CA GLN A 4 -23.63 -27.37 -0.62
C GLN A 4 -22.32 -27.88 -1.23
N THR A 5 -21.79 -27.18 -2.24
CA THR A 5 -20.50 -27.54 -2.85
C THR A 5 -19.36 -27.44 -1.84
N ALA A 6 -19.35 -26.41 -0.99
CA ALA A 6 -18.32 -26.26 0.05
C ALA A 6 -18.41 -27.37 1.12
N TRP A 7 -19.61 -27.83 1.46
CA TRP A 7 -19.81 -28.95 2.37
C TRP A 7 -19.37 -30.29 1.76
N GLU A 8 -19.72 -30.53 0.50
CA GLU A 8 -19.42 -31.79 -0.20
C GLU A 8 -17.93 -31.95 -0.56
N LEU A 9 -17.26 -30.87 -0.98
CA LEU A 9 -15.88 -30.91 -1.47
C LEU A 9 -14.86 -30.34 -0.46
N GLY A 10 -15.33 -29.74 0.62
CA GLY A 10 -14.48 -29.02 1.58
C GLY A 10 -13.85 -29.90 2.64
N LEU A 11 -13.20 -29.22 3.59
CA LEU A 11 -12.63 -29.78 4.80
C LEU A 11 -13.31 -29.11 6.01
N SER A 12 -13.15 -29.70 7.20
CA SER A 12 -13.46 -28.97 8.42
C SER A 12 -12.62 -27.69 8.53
N GLU A 13 -13.12 -26.66 9.22
CA GLU A 13 -12.40 -25.38 9.35
C GLU A 13 -11.01 -25.57 9.98
N TYR A 14 -10.90 -26.48 10.96
CA TYR A 14 -9.64 -26.83 11.62
C TYR A 14 -8.64 -27.47 10.66
N GLU A 15 -9.05 -28.45 9.85
CA GLU A 15 -8.16 -29.09 8.87
C GLU A 15 -7.75 -28.11 7.78
N PHE A 16 -8.67 -27.25 7.33
CA PHE A 16 -8.38 -26.20 6.37
C PHE A 16 -7.37 -25.19 6.92
N ALA A 17 -7.57 -24.70 8.14
CA ALA A 17 -6.65 -23.81 8.84
C ALA A 17 -5.26 -24.45 9.00
N SER A 18 -5.23 -25.71 9.42
CA SER A 18 -3.98 -26.47 9.60
C SER A 18 -3.20 -26.60 8.30
N ARG A 19 -3.87 -26.89 7.18
CA ARG A 19 -3.22 -27.00 5.85
C ARG A 19 -2.71 -25.65 5.34
N ILE A 20 -3.48 -24.57 5.52
CA ILE A 20 -3.02 -23.21 5.19
C ILE A 20 -1.79 -22.85 6.01
N LEU A 21 -1.85 -23.08 7.32
CA LEU A 21 -0.74 -22.76 8.22
C LEU A 21 0.52 -23.54 7.84
N LEU A 22 0.39 -24.82 7.51
CA LEU A 22 1.51 -25.66 7.09
C LEU A 22 2.24 -25.09 5.88
N GLU A 23 1.51 -24.59 4.87
CA GLU A 23 2.11 -23.98 3.68
C GLU A 23 2.72 -22.60 3.97
N LEU A 24 2.01 -21.75 4.73
CA LEU A 24 2.44 -20.37 4.99
C LEU A 24 3.55 -20.25 6.04
N SER A 25 3.71 -21.25 6.91
CA SER A 25 4.73 -21.26 7.98
C SER A 25 6.04 -21.95 7.59
N ARG A 26 6.17 -22.44 6.34
CA ARG A 26 7.46 -22.96 5.84
C ARG A 26 8.55 -21.88 6.01
N PRO A 27 9.75 -22.22 6.52
CA PRO A 27 10.81 -21.23 6.73
C PRO A 27 11.16 -20.42 5.47
N ALA A 28 11.51 -19.15 5.65
CA ALA A 28 11.84 -18.20 4.60
C ALA A 28 10.73 -17.95 3.55
N THR A 29 9.46 -18.17 3.90
CA THR A 29 8.32 -17.96 3.00
C THR A 29 7.90 -16.50 2.98
N THR A 30 7.67 -15.95 1.79
CA THR A 30 6.96 -14.67 1.63
C THR A 30 5.55 -14.93 1.11
N ALA A 31 4.55 -14.85 1.99
CA ALA A 31 3.16 -14.97 1.61
C ALA A 31 2.73 -13.72 0.83
N ALA A 32 2.29 -13.89 -0.41
CA ALA A 32 1.94 -12.77 -1.28
C ALA A 32 0.65 -13.04 -2.06
N GLY A 33 -0.10 -11.97 -2.31
CA GLY A 33 -1.31 -11.99 -3.12
C GLY A 33 -1.56 -10.64 -3.79
N TYR A 34 -2.79 -10.42 -4.24
CA TYR A 34 -3.22 -9.18 -4.88
C TYR A 34 -4.31 -8.52 -4.04
N ASN A 35 -3.96 -7.44 -3.34
CA ASN A 35 -4.77 -6.82 -2.29
C ASN A 35 -5.00 -7.73 -1.06
N SER A 36 -4.07 -8.67 -0.82
CA SER A 36 -4.21 -9.70 0.21
C SER A 36 -3.99 -9.18 1.63
N ILE A 37 -3.16 -8.15 1.81
CA ILE A 37 -2.83 -7.66 3.17
C ILE A 37 -4.05 -7.04 3.86
N GLN A 38 -4.93 -6.41 3.09
CA GLN A 38 -6.13 -5.74 3.61
C GLN A 38 -7.35 -6.67 3.66
N PHE A 39 -7.26 -7.86 3.04
CA PHE A 39 -8.38 -8.78 2.91
C PHE A 39 -8.00 -10.21 3.32
N ASP A 40 -7.36 -10.98 2.45
CA ASP A 40 -7.06 -12.40 2.67
C ASP A 40 -6.29 -12.66 3.98
N ASP A 41 -5.32 -11.81 4.32
CA ASP A 41 -4.57 -11.95 5.57
C ASP A 41 -5.44 -11.74 6.81
N GLU A 42 -6.43 -10.85 6.77
CA GLU A 42 -7.37 -10.68 7.88
C GLU A 42 -8.30 -11.91 7.99
N PHE A 43 -8.71 -12.50 6.86
CA PHE A 43 -9.44 -13.77 6.86
C PHE A 43 -8.60 -14.91 7.46
N ILE A 44 -7.33 -15.04 7.06
CA ILE A 44 -6.42 -16.05 7.58
C ILE A 44 -6.18 -15.83 9.08
N ARG A 45 -5.94 -14.61 9.55
CA ARG A 45 -5.79 -14.32 10.99
C ARG A 45 -7.01 -14.75 11.79
N ASN A 46 -8.22 -14.43 11.32
CA ASN A 46 -9.45 -14.83 11.99
C ASN A 46 -9.68 -16.35 11.93
N LEU A 47 -9.34 -16.99 10.80
CA LEU A 47 -9.37 -18.45 10.64
C LEU A 47 -8.44 -19.13 11.66
N LEU A 48 -7.19 -18.68 11.76
CA LEU A 48 -6.21 -19.21 12.71
C LEU A 48 -6.66 -18.98 14.16
N TYR A 49 -7.13 -17.76 14.47
CA TYR A 49 -7.64 -17.41 15.80
C TYR A 49 -8.78 -18.33 16.26
N ARG A 50 -9.81 -18.52 15.41
CA ARG A 50 -10.96 -19.40 15.75
C ARG A 50 -10.56 -20.86 15.94
N ASN A 51 -9.46 -21.28 15.33
CA ASN A 51 -8.96 -22.65 15.35
C ASN A 51 -7.75 -22.83 16.29
N PHE A 52 -7.55 -21.90 17.23
CA PHE A 52 -6.53 -21.96 18.29
C PHE A 52 -5.07 -22.00 17.81
N PHE A 53 -4.79 -21.45 16.63
CA PHE A 53 -3.43 -21.21 16.14
C PHE A 53 -3.00 -19.74 16.39
N ASP A 54 -1.69 -19.48 16.47
CA ASP A 54 -1.19 -18.11 16.51
C ASP A 54 -1.52 -17.39 15.19
N PRO A 55 -2.28 -16.27 15.20
CA PRO A 55 -2.72 -15.61 13.97
C PRO A 55 -1.60 -14.93 13.18
N TYR A 56 -0.45 -14.66 13.81
CA TYR A 56 0.58 -13.76 13.32
C TYR A 56 1.94 -14.43 13.12
N GLU A 57 2.25 -15.53 13.80
CA GLU A 57 3.57 -16.17 13.79
C GLU A 57 4.07 -16.46 12.37
N ARG A 58 3.20 -16.98 11.51
CA ARG A 58 3.48 -17.25 10.08
C ARG A 58 3.98 -16.03 9.30
N GLU A 59 3.71 -14.82 9.78
CA GLU A 59 4.03 -13.55 9.10
C GLU A 59 5.46 -13.06 9.34
N TYR A 60 6.16 -13.58 10.36
CA TYR A 60 7.47 -13.07 10.78
C TYR A 60 8.47 -14.14 11.27
N ALA A 61 8.00 -15.23 11.86
CA ALA A 61 8.88 -16.26 12.41
C ALA A 61 9.67 -16.97 11.30
N ASN A 62 10.81 -17.55 11.64
CA ASN A 62 11.64 -18.36 10.72
C ASN A 62 12.03 -17.63 9.41
N GLY A 63 12.17 -16.30 9.47
CA GLY A 63 12.51 -15.49 8.30
C GLY A 63 11.35 -15.31 7.33
N ASN A 64 10.11 -15.59 7.73
CA ASN A 64 8.93 -15.36 6.91
C ASN A 64 8.63 -13.87 6.74
N SER A 65 7.75 -13.56 5.79
CA SER A 65 7.24 -12.21 5.55
C SER A 65 5.96 -12.24 4.75
N ARG A 66 5.37 -11.07 4.56
CA ARG A 66 4.21 -10.86 3.69
C ARG A 66 4.54 -9.86 2.59
N TRP A 67 3.73 -9.84 1.54
CA TRP A 67 3.85 -8.88 0.46
C TRP A 67 2.54 -8.73 -0.32
N ASP A 68 2.37 -7.61 -1.03
CA ASP A 68 1.14 -7.35 -1.79
C ASP A 68 1.46 -6.72 -3.15
N VAL A 69 1.03 -7.40 -4.21
CA VAL A 69 1.34 -7.02 -5.60
C VAL A 69 0.56 -5.77 -6.05
N ILE A 70 -0.56 -5.42 -5.39
CA ILE A 70 -1.37 -4.29 -5.87
C ILE A 70 -0.63 -2.95 -5.76
N ASN A 71 0.14 -2.74 -4.68
CA ASN A 71 0.92 -1.52 -4.51
C ASN A 71 2.18 -1.50 -5.37
N LEU A 72 2.71 -2.69 -5.74
CA LEU A 72 3.73 -2.80 -6.78
C LEU A 72 3.20 -2.27 -8.12
N ALA A 73 1.99 -2.69 -8.51
CA ALA A 73 1.36 -2.24 -9.76
C ALA A 73 1.08 -0.73 -9.76
N ARG A 74 0.56 -0.19 -8.64
CA ARG A 74 0.32 1.26 -8.49
C ARG A 74 1.61 2.08 -8.60
N ALA A 75 2.66 1.67 -7.88
CA ALA A 75 3.93 2.38 -7.93
C ALA A 75 4.60 2.27 -9.30
N ALA A 76 4.49 1.10 -9.97
CA ALA A 76 4.98 0.94 -11.34
C ALA A 76 4.24 1.86 -12.31
N HIS A 77 2.91 1.95 -12.25
CA HIS A 77 2.14 2.89 -13.07
C HIS A 77 2.59 4.35 -12.88
N ASP A 78 2.73 4.77 -11.63
CA ASP A 78 2.98 6.18 -11.33
C ASP A 78 4.42 6.61 -11.56
N LEU A 79 5.38 5.74 -11.24
CA LEU A 79 6.80 6.08 -11.24
C LEU A 79 7.53 5.54 -12.47
N ARG A 80 7.19 4.34 -12.96
CA ARG A 80 7.90 3.68 -14.06
C ARG A 80 6.93 2.93 -14.99
N PRO A 81 6.04 3.64 -15.70
CA PRO A 81 4.94 3.01 -16.45
C PRO A 81 5.40 2.25 -17.69
N ASP A 82 6.60 2.53 -18.19
CA ASP A 82 7.06 2.08 -19.50
C ASP A 82 7.06 0.55 -19.62
N GLY A 83 6.61 0.07 -20.78
CA GLY A 83 6.57 -1.36 -21.12
C GLY A 83 5.38 -2.15 -20.55
N ILE A 84 4.41 -1.48 -19.90
CA ILE A 84 3.17 -2.07 -19.40
C ILE A 84 1.97 -1.26 -19.93
N VAL A 85 0.92 -1.95 -20.35
CA VAL A 85 -0.34 -1.34 -20.78
C VAL A 85 -1.23 -1.14 -19.56
N TRP A 86 -1.58 0.11 -19.28
CA TRP A 86 -2.35 0.49 -18.10
C TRP A 86 -3.81 0.80 -18.49
N PRO A 87 -4.78 -0.05 -18.12
CA PRO A 87 -6.18 0.21 -18.42
C PRO A 87 -6.67 1.43 -17.63
N LYS A 88 -7.59 2.20 -18.22
CA LYS A 88 -8.19 3.39 -17.62
C LYS A 88 -9.72 3.30 -17.68
N ASP A 89 -10.39 3.99 -16.75
CA ASP A 89 -11.84 4.16 -16.80
C ASP A 89 -12.25 5.34 -17.69
N ALA A 90 -13.56 5.58 -17.78
CA ALA A 90 -14.13 6.67 -18.59
C ALA A 90 -13.69 8.08 -18.13
N SER A 91 -13.25 8.24 -16.87
CA SER A 91 -12.71 9.50 -16.33
C SER A 91 -11.21 9.66 -16.60
N GLY A 92 -10.56 8.65 -17.19
CA GLY A 92 -9.12 8.61 -17.39
C GLY A 92 -8.33 8.12 -16.18
N SER A 93 -9.00 7.66 -15.11
CA SER A 93 -8.35 7.13 -13.91
C SER A 93 -7.82 5.70 -14.15
N PRO A 94 -6.63 5.34 -13.64
CA PRO A 94 -6.05 4.02 -13.82
C PRO A 94 -6.85 2.93 -13.10
N ILE A 95 -7.02 1.78 -13.76
CA ILE A 95 -7.71 0.61 -13.22
C ILE A 95 -6.68 -0.43 -12.78
N PHE A 96 -6.62 -0.69 -11.47
CA PHE A 96 -5.76 -1.73 -10.88
C PHE A 96 -6.50 -3.01 -10.55
N ARG A 97 -7.68 -3.27 -11.12
CA ARG A 97 -8.35 -4.57 -10.93
C ARG A 97 -7.53 -5.65 -11.68
N LEU A 98 -7.16 -6.73 -10.99
CA LEU A 98 -6.27 -7.78 -11.52
C LEU A 98 -6.68 -8.27 -12.92
N GLY A 99 -7.95 -8.66 -13.09
CA GLY A 99 -8.44 -9.13 -14.39
C GLY A 99 -8.39 -8.08 -15.51
N ALA A 100 -8.57 -6.79 -15.20
CA ALA A 100 -8.46 -5.72 -16.20
C ALA A 100 -7.00 -5.49 -16.60
N LEU A 101 -6.09 -5.44 -15.62
CA LEU A 101 -4.65 -5.28 -15.85
C LEU A 101 -4.05 -6.47 -16.61
N ALA A 102 -4.44 -7.70 -16.22
CA ALA A 102 -4.02 -8.92 -16.90
C ALA A 102 -4.45 -8.93 -18.37
N ARG A 103 -5.74 -8.69 -18.65
CA ARG A 103 -6.26 -8.64 -20.02
C ARG A 103 -5.58 -7.57 -20.88
N ALA A 104 -5.36 -6.37 -20.32
CA ALA A 104 -4.70 -5.28 -21.04
C ALA A 104 -3.27 -5.63 -21.49
N ASN A 105 -2.62 -6.58 -20.83
CA ASN A 105 -1.25 -7.02 -21.10
C ASN A 105 -1.16 -8.42 -21.72
N GLY A 106 -2.27 -8.97 -22.24
CA GLY A 106 -2.28 -10.28 -22.89
C GLY A 106 -2.00 -11.46 -21.94
N ILE A 107 -2.20 -11.29 -20.64
CA ILE A 107 -2.05 -12.35 -19.65
C ILE A 107 -3.35 -13.16 -19.63
N ALA A 108 -3.24 -14.47 -19.84
CA ALA A 108 -4.38 -15.38 -19.78
C ALA A 108 -5.08 -15.28 -18.42
N HIS A 109 -6.39 -15.09 -18.48
CA HIS A 109 -7.28 -14.98 -17.33
C HIS A 109 -8.60 -15.65 -17.73
N GLU A 110 -8.58 -17.00 -17.76
CA GLU A 110 -9.59 -17.85 -18.39
C GLU A 110 -10.96 -17.73 -17.71
N SER A 111 -10.98 -17.56 -16.38
CA SER A 111 -12.19 -17.25 -15.62
C SER A 111 -11.86 -16.27 -14.51
N ALA A 112 -12.53 -15.12 -14.50
CA ALA A 112 -12.52 -14.25 -13.33
C ALA A 112 -13.31 -14.93 -12.21
N HIS A 113 -12.76 -14.95 -10.99
CA HIS A 113 -13.33 -15.59 -9.79
C HIS A 113 -13.06 -17.09 -9.59
N ASP A 114 -12.11 -17.68 -10.32
CA ASP A 114 -11.44 -18.91 -9.88
C ASP A 114 -10.16 -18.54 -9.11
N ALA A 115 -10.03 -19.03 -7.87
CA ALA A 115 -8.88 -18.73 -7.01
C ALA A 115 -7.55 -19.11 -7.68
N LEU A 116 -7.50 -20.21 -8.43
CA LEU A 116 -6.28 -20.62 -9.13
C LEU A 116 -5.95 -19.70 -10.31
N SER A 117 -6.96 -19.30 -11.10
CA SER A 117 -6.84 -18.30 -12.16
C SER A 117 -6.30 -16.97 -11.63
N ASP A 118 -6.84 -16.47 -10.51
CA ASP A 118 -6.39 -15.23 -9.87
C ASP A 118 -4.96 -15.34 -9.32
N ILE A 119 -4.57 -16.50 -8.76
CA ILE A 119 -3.18 -16.75 -8.34
C ILE A 119 -2.23 -16.70 -9.56
N ARG A 120 -2.58 -17.38 -10.65
CA ARG A 120 -1.78 -17.39 -11.89
C ARG A 120 -1.64 -15.98 -12.47
N ALA A 121 -2.73 -15.22 -12.52
CA ALA A 121 -2.73 -13.83 -12.98
C ALA A 121 -1.88 -12.93 -12.07
N THR A 122 -1.96 -13.10 -10.74
CA THR A 122 -1.13 -12.36 -9.78
C THR A 122 0.35 -12.61 -10.01
N ILE A 123 0.74 -13.88 -10.15
CA ILE A 123 2.13 -14.27 -10.45
C ILE A 123 2.58 -13.67 -11.78
N ALA A 124 1.74 -13.73 -12.82
CA ALA A 124 2.06 -13.20 -14.14
C ALA A 124 2.25 -11.67 -14.13
N VAL A 125 1.37 -10.93 -13.43
CA VAL A 125 1.51 -9.48 -13.26
C VAL A 125 2.79 -9.13 -12.49
N ALA A 126 3.07 -9.82 -11.39
CA ALA A 126 4.31 -9.59 -10.63
C ALA A 126 5.56 -9.87 -11.47
N ARG A 127 5.57 -10.97 -12.26
CA ARG A 127 6.67 -11.28 -13.20
C ARG A 127 6.81 -10.23 -14.29
N MET A 128 5.71 -9.79 -14.88
CA MET A 128 5.72 -8.75 -15.90
C MET A 128 6.37 -7.47 -15.36
N ILE A 129 5.95 -7.01 -14.17
CA ILE A 129 6.55 -5.83 -13.54
C ILE A 129 8.03 -6.07 -13.22
N ARG A 130 8.41 -7.26 -12.74
CA ARG A 130 9.82 -7.59 -12.51
C ARG A 130 10.66 -7.52 -13.78
N ILE A 131 10.15 -7.97 -14.91
CA ILE A 131 10.86 -7.97 -16.19
C ILE A 131 10.98 -6.55 -16.75
N LYS A 132 9.89 -5.78 -16.72
CA LYS A 132 9.85 -4.44 -17.30
C LYS A 132 10.50 -3.39 -16.40
N GLN A 133 10.37 -3.54 -15.08
CA GLN A 133 10.80 -2.58 -14.07
C GLN A 133 11.53 -3.26 -12.89
N PRO A 134 12.67 -3.94 -13.13
CA PRO A 134 13.35 -4.77 -12.13
C PRO A 134 13.79 -3.98 -10.90
N LYS A 135 14.36 -2.77 -11.08
CA LYS A 135 14.82 -1.94 -9.95
C LYS A 135 13.68 -1.54 -9.02
N LEU A 136 12.50 -1.23 -9.56
CA LEU A 136 11.32 -0.88 -8.77
C LEU A 136 10.78 -2.11 -8.02
N TYR A 137 10.72 -3.25 -8.70
CA TYR A 137 10.35 -4.52 -8.08
C TYR A 137 11.27 -4.85 -6.91
N ASP A 138 12.59 -4.84 -7.14
CA ASP A 138 13.60 -5.19 -6.13
C ASP A 138 13.56 -4.23 -4.95
N TRP A 139 13.42 -2.91 -5.21
CA TRP A 139 13.23 -1.90 -4.17
C TRP A 139 12.01 -2.20 -3.30
N TYR A 140 10.85 -2.44 -3.90
CA TYR A 140 9.64 -2.67 -3.12
C TYR A 140 9.70 -3.99 -2.36
N PHE A 141 10.22 -5.04 -2.99
CA PHE A 141 10.39 -6.34 -2.35
C PHE A 141 11.38 -6.28 -1.19
N SER A 142 12.49 -5.55 -1.31
CA SER A 142 13.46 -5.37 -0.23
C SER A 142 12.89 -4.56 0.94
N HIS A 143 11.91 -3.70 0.68
CA HIS A 143 11.24 -2.85 1.66
C HIS A 143 9.90 -3.39 2.18
N ARG A 144 9.59 -4.68 1.95
CA ARG A 144 8.36 -5.31 2.44
C ARG A 144 8.28 -5.41 3.98
N ARG A 145 9.41 -5.35 4.67
CA ARG A 145 9.48 -5.41 6.14
C ARG A 145 9.51 -3.99 6.72
N ARG A 146 8.93 -3.84 7.91
CA ARG A 146 8.96 -2.56 8.64
C ARG A 146 10.40 -2.11 8.91
N GLU A 147 11.28 -3.03 9.25
CA GLU A 147 12.67 -2.76 9.64
C GLU A 147 13.43 -2.08 8.50
N SER A 148 13.23 -2.52 7.26
CA SER A 148 13.83 -1.90 6.07
C SER A 148 13.28 -0.51 5.75
N LEU A 149 12.07 -0.18 6.23
CA LEU A 149 11.47 1.15 6.00
C LEU A 149 11.95 2.20 7.00
N LYS A 150 12.39 1.80 8.21
CA LYS A 150 12.83 2.73 9.25
C LYS A 150 13.91 3.72 8.79
N PRO A 151 14.96 3.30 8.05
CA PRO A 151 16.00 4.23 7.59
C PRO A 151 15.51 5.31 6.62
N LEU A 152 14.35 5.11 5.98
CA LEU A 152 13.74 6.12 5.12
C LEU A 152 13.08 7.24 5.93
N ILE A 153 12.68 6.95 7.17
CA ILE A 153 11.90 7.86 8.02
C ILE A 153 12.85 8.67 8.90
N ASP A 154 13.23 9.85 8.43
CA ASP A 154 14.10 10.79 9.14
C ASP A 154 13.28 12.00 9.60
N LEU A 155 12.64 11.86 10.77
CA LEU A 155 11.80 12.90 11.37
C LEU A 155 12.59 14.17 11.73
N PRO A 156 13.80 14.09 12.33
CA PRO A 156 14.60 15.29 12.63
C PRO A 156 15.01 16.06 11.37
N ALA A 157 15.44 15.36 10.32
CA ALA A 157 15.80 15.99 9.05
C ALA A 157 14.59 16.33 8.17
N ARG A 158 13.36 15.99 8.61
CA ARG A 158 12.10 16.28 7.91
C ARG A 158 12.14 15.82 6.45
N LYS A 159 12.64 14.61 6.22
CA LYS A 159 12.71 14.06 4.86
C LYS A 159 11.32 13.68 4.38
N MET A 160 10.91 14.27 3.26
CA MET A 160 9.70 13.88 2.56
C MET A 160 9.88 12.50 1.89
N LEU A 161 8.77 11.79 1.75
CA LEU A 161 8.72 10.47 1.14
C LEU A 161 7.66 10.44 0.05
N LEU A 162 7.91 9.66 -0.99
CA LEU A 162 6.85 9.22 -1.88
C LEU A 162 6.08 8.09 -1.18
N HIS A 163 4.76 8.16 -1.22
CA HIS A 163 3.87 7.12 -0.72
C HIS A 163 2.82 6.79 -1.78
N THR A 164 2.66 5.50 -2.06
CA THR A 164 1.64 4.99 -2.99
C THR A 164 0.55 4.26 -2.20
N ALA A 165 -0.70 4.67 -2.39
CA ALA A 165 -1.86 4.05 -1.73
C ALA A 165 -3.12 4.14 -2.59
N SER A 166 -4.07 3.22 -2.35
CA SER A 166 -5.39 3.25 -3.01
C SER A 166 -6.16 4.54 -2.74
N GLU A 167 -5.98 5.12 -1.55
CA GLU A 167 -6.62 6.34 -1.08
C GLU A 167 -6.30 7.56 -1.96
N TYR A 168 -5.19 7.50 -2.70
CA TYR A 168 -4.73 8.60 -3.54
C TYR A 168 -5.19 8.49 -4.98
N THR A 169 -5.82 7.36 -5.35
CA THR A 169 -6.20 7.03 -6.73
C THR A 169 -7.08 8.13 -7.32
N SER A 170 -6.61 8.69 -8.43
CA SER A 170 -7.28 9.70 -9.23
C SER A 170 -6.81 9.60 -10.67
N SER A 171 -7.29 10.49 -11.55
CA SER A 171 -6.79 10.61 -12.93
C SER A 171 -5.29 10.91 -13.03
N LEU A 172 -4.68 11.43 -11.95
CA LEU A 172 -3.24 11.70 -11.90
C LEU A 172 -2.41 10.45 -11.55
N GLY A 173 -2.97 9.51 -10.80
CA GLY A 173 -2.25 8.33 -10.28
C GLY A 173 -2.64 8.00 -8.83
N CYS A 174 -1.79 7.22 -8.17
CA CYS A 174 -1.95 6.70 -6.80
C CYS A 174 -0.80 7.07 -5.85
N THR A 175 0.11 7.96 -6.27
CA THR A 175 1.35 8.27 -5.54
C THR A 175 1.41 9.77 -5.28
N THR A 176 1.84 10.13 -4.07
CA THR A 176 2.04 11.50 -3.64
C THR A 176 3.30 11.65 -2.81
N LEU A 177 3.76 12.89 -2.65
CA LEU A 177 4.71 13.25 -1.60
C LEU A 177 3.97 13.37 -0.27
N VAL A 178 4.57 12.82 0.78
CA VAL A 178 4.11 12.95 2.15
C VAL A 178 5.22 13.52 3.02
N ALA A 179 4.84 14.32 4.01
CA ALA A 179 5.74 14.88 5.03
C ALA A 179 5.55 14.15 6.37
N PRO A 180 6.46 13.25 6.76
CA PRO A 180 6.40 12.55 8.06
C PRO A 180 6.31 13.51 9.26
N VAL A 181 5.30 13.36 10.12
CA VAL A 181 5.14 14.19 11.32
C VAL A 181 5.65 13.45 12.56
N GLY A 182 5.33 12.16 12.66
CA GLY A 182 5.73 11.37 13.81
C GLY A 182 5.15 9.96 13.78
N MET A 183 5.65 9.12 14.68
CA MET A 183 5.06 7.81 14.93
C MET A 183 3.86 7.97 15.87
N ASP A 184 2.81 7.19 15.63
CA ASP A 184 1.66 7.15 16.53
C ASP A 184 2.08 6.56 17.89
N PRO A 185 1.86 7.27 19.01
CA PRO A 185 2.26 6.80 20.34
C PRO A 185 1.50 5.54 20.77
N ALA A 186 0.28 5.32 20.27
CA ALA A 186 -0.52 4.12 20.55
C ALA A 186 -0.19 2.97 19.58
N ASN A 187 0.39 3.25 18.42
CA ASN A 187 0.73 2.24 17.42
C ASN A 187 2.10 2.49 16.79
N ARG A 188 3.13 1.81 17.31
CA ARG A 188 4.51 1.88 16.81
C ARG A 188 4.70 1.55 15.32
N ASN A 189 3.71 0.90 14.69
CA ASN A 189 3.75 0.57 13.26
C ASN A 189 3.08 1.63 12.38
N GLN A 190 2.49 2.67 12.96
CA GLN A 190 1.76 3.70 12.23
C GLN A 190 2.59 4.99 12.19
N LEU A 191 3.00 5.37 10.98
CA LEU A 191 3.58 6.68 10.69
C LEU A 191 2.46 7.65 10.34
N ILE A 192 2.43 8.79 11.02
CA ILE A 192 1.56 9.92 10.69
C ILE A 192 2.34 10.86 9.77
N ALA A 193 1.75 11.21 8.63
CA ALA A 193 2.34 12.12 7.66
C ALA A 193 1.28 13.08 7.10
N ILE A 194 1.73 14.22 6.58
CA ILE A 194 0.88 15.16 5.83
C ILE A 194 0.90 14.77 4.35
N ASP A 195 -0.27 14.70 3.71
CA ASP A 195 -0.40 14.53 2.25
C ASP A 195 -0.19 15.87 1.54
N LEU A 196 0.90 15.96 0.76
CA LEU A 196 1.35 17.20 0.14
C LEU A 196 0.70 17.49 -1.23
N ARG A 197 -0.43 16.85 -1.54
CA ARG A 197 -1.36 17.28 -2.61
C ARG A 197 -2.20 18.47 -2.18
N TYR A 198 -2.37 18.65 -0.87
CA TYR A 198 -3.18 19.70 -0.29
C TYR A 198 -2.28 20.66 0.48
N ASP A 199 -2.64 21.94 0.50
CA ASP A 199 -1.93 22.93 1.30
C ASP A 199 -2.23 22.70 2.80
N PRO A 200 -1.22 22.40 3.62
CA PRO A 200 -1.44 22.19 5.04
C PRO A 200 -1.44 23.49 5.86
N VAL A 201 -1.40 24.68 5.24
CA VAL A 201 -1.49 25.96 5.97
C VAL A 201 -2.70 25.98 6.90
N GLU A 202 -3.87 25.51 6.45
CA GLU A 202 -5.06 25.44 7.31
C GLU A 202 -4.82 24.58 8.56
N LEU A 203 -3.99 23.54 8.51
CA LEU A 203 -3.69 22.73 9.70
C LEU A 203 -2.95 23.49 10.79
N LEU A 204 -2.22 24.54 10.43
CA LEU A 204 -1.44 25.34 11.37
C LEU A 204 -2.35 26.24 12.24
N ASP A 205 -3.53 26.58 11.72
CA ASP A 205 -4.48 27.48 12.37
C ASP A 205 -5.55 26.73 13.18
N LEU A 206 -5.69 25.42 12.98
CA LEU A 206 -6.68 24.60 13.67
C LEU A 206 -6.23 24.18 15.09
N THR A 207 -7.16 24.20 16.03
CA THR A 207 -7.01 23.58 17.35
C THR A 207 -7.02 22.05 17.25
N VAL A 208 -6.52 21.38 18.31
CA VAL A 208 -6.50 19.92 18.38
C VAL A 208 -7.91 19.32 18.29
N GLU A 209 -8.89 19.98 18.92
CA GLU A 209 -10.30 19.61 18.91
C GLU A 209 -10.90 19.68 17.50
N GLU A 210 -10.63 20.76 16.76
CA GLU A 210 -11.10 20.93 15.38
C GLU A 210 -10.46 19.92 14.44
N ILE A 211 -9.15 19.68 14.57
CA ILE A 211 -8.45 18.63 13.81
C ILE A 211 -9.12 17.27 14.08
N ARG A 212 -9.36 16.94 15.36
CA ARG A 212 -10.01 15.68 15.75
C ARG A 212 -11.40 15.56 15.14
N GLN A 213 -12.22 16.61 15.23
CA GLN A 213 -13.56 16.63 14.66
C GLN A 213 -13.54 16.39 13.15
N ARG A 214 -12.69 17.12 12.40
CA ARG A 214 -12.58 16.97 10.93
C ARG A 214 -12.06 15.60 10.49
N VAL A 215 -11.10 15.04 11.23
CA VAL A 215 -10.49 13.73 10.94
C VAL A 215 -11.49 12.59 11.12
N PHE A 216 -12.36 12.66 12.13
CA PHE A 216 -13.35 11.63 12.43
C PHE A 216 -14.75 11.91 11.86
N ALA A 217 -14.98 13.09 11.26
CA ALA A 217 -16.21 13.40 10.55
C ALA A 217 -16.44 12.43 9.39
N LYS A 218 -17.67 11.91 9.30
CA LYS A 218 -18.11 11.11 8.15
C LYS A 218 -18.18 11.98 6.90
N ALA A 219 -18.04 11.35 5.73
CA ALA A 219 -17.95 12.06 4.46
C ALA A 219 -19.20 12.91 4.14
N ASP A 220 -20.38 12.44 4.56
CA ASP A 220 -21.68 13.10 4.40
C ASP A 220 -21.94 14.24 5.39
N GLN A 221 -21.17 14.31 6.48
CA GLN A 221 -21.31 15.32 7.55
C GLN A 221 -20.21 16.39 7.48
N ARG A 222 -19.36 16.34 6.47
CA ARG A 222 -18.18 17.17 6.36
C ARG A 222 -18.50 18.48 5.63
N VAL A 223 -18.44 19.59 6.36
CA VAL A 223 -18.61 20.95 5.82
C VAL A 223 -17.27 21.50 5.30
N ASP A 224 -16.18 21.22 6.02
CA ASP A 224 -14.83 21.69 5.70
C ASP A 224 -14.00 20.66 4.92
N PRO A 225 -12.97 21.06 4.17
CA PRO A 225 -12.04 20.13 3.53
C PRO A 225 -11.45 19.11 4.50
N ARG A 226 -11.17 17.90 3.99
CA ARG A 226 -10.54 16.84 4.79
C ARG A 226 -9.15 17.31 5.20
N VAL A 227 -8.85 17.23 6.50
CA VAL A 227 -7.50 17.38 7.03
C VAL A 227 -6.55 16.42 6.28
N PRO A 228 -5.47 16.91 5.64
CA PRO A 228 -4.57 16.11 4.80
C PRO A 228 -3.62 15.23 5.62
N LEU A 229 -4.17 14.45 6.56
CA LEU A 229 -3.44 13.47 7.35
C LEU A 229 -3.49 12.09 6.68
N SER A 230 -2.30 11.54 6.47
CA SER A 230 -2.05 10.17 6.02
C SER A 230 -1.59 9.30 7.17
N ARG A 231 -2.15 8.09 7.28
CA ARG A 231 -1.78 7.08 8.27
C ARG A 231 -1.15 5.90 7.57
N ILE A 232 0.17 5.78 7.66
CA ILE A 232 0.95 4.79 6.91
C ILE A 232 1.33 3.65 7.84
N ARG A 233 0.74 2.46 7.62
CA ARG A 233 1.02 1.26 8.44
C ARG A 233 2.23 0.52 7.92
N LEU A 234 3.38 0.69 8.56
CA LEU A 234 4.69 0.14 8.17
C LEU A 234 4.74 -1.40 8.17
N ASN A 235 3.85 -2.07 8.90
CA ASN A 235 3.74 -3.53 8.91
C ASN A 235 2.75 -4.09 7.87
N GLN A 236 2.24 -3.25 6.97
CA GLN A 236 1.32 -3.62 5.90
C GLN A 236 1.92 -3.40 4.51
N CYS A 237 3.24 -3.55 4.38
CA CYS A 237 3.98 -3.40 3.13
C CYS A 237 3.63 -2.10 2.34
N PRO A 238 3.63 -0.92 2.97
CA PRO A 238 3.39 0.31 2.23
C PRO A 238 4.52 0.54 1.23
N TYR A 239 4.20 1.04 0.04
CA TYR A 239 5.26 1.47 -0.88
C TYR A 239 5.74 2.85 -0.45
N LEU A 240 6.98 2.92 0.05
CA LEU A 240 7.67 4.15 0.38
C LEU A 240 8.96 4.24 -0.41
N ALA A 241 9.29 5.45 -0.86
CA ALA A 241 10.54 5.74 -1.54
C ALA A 241 11.03 7.15 -1.20
N PRO A 242 12.36 7.42 -1.24
CA PRO A 242 12.89 8.76 -1.17
C PRO A 242 12.30 9.67 -2.26
N GLU A 243 12.09 10.94 -1.96
CA GLU A 243 11.62 11.96 -2.91
C GLU A 243 12.38 11.93 -4.25
N LYS A 244 13.71 11.78 -4.21
CA LYS A 244 14.59 11.69 -5.39
C LYS A 244 14.26 10.56 -6.38
N THR A 245 13.39 9.62 -6.01
CA THR A 245 12.93 8.54 -6.91
C THR A 245 11.97 9.09 -7.98
N LEU A 246 11.34 10.22 -7.69
CA LEU A 246 10.47 10.96 -8.57
C LEU A 246 11.33 11.70 -9.62
N ASP A 247 11.32 11.22 -10.85
CA ASP A 247 11.91 11.92 -11.99
C ASP A 247 10.97 13.02 -12.51
N GLY A 248 11.47 13.91 -13.37
CA GLY A 248 10.68 15.02 -13.90
C GLY A 248 9.43 14.56 -14.67
N ALA A 249 9.53 13.48 -15.43
CA ALA A 249 8.38 12.95 -16.18
C ALA A 249 7.26 12.45 -15.24
N SER A 250 7.63 11.77 -14.15
CA SER A 250 6.69 11.32 -13.13
C SER A 250 6.16 12.47 -12.29
N ALA A 251 7.00 13.48 -12.00
CA ALA A 251 6.60 14.67 -11.27
C ALA A 251 5.52 15.47 -12.02
N LEU A 252 5.72 15.67 -13.32
CA LEU A 252 4.76 16.34 -14.21
C LEU A 252 3.44 15.54 -14.29
N ARG A 253 3.53 14.22 -14.46
CA ARG A 253 2.36 13.32 -14.53
C ARG A 253 1.51 13.38 -13.27
N LEU A 254 2.16 13.32 -12.10
CA LEU A 254 1.52 13.35 -10.79
C LEU A 254 1.18 14.77 -10.31
N ARG A 255 1.56 15.81 -11.08
CA ARG A 255 1.45 17.23 -10.72
C ARG A 255 2.09 17.55 -9.36
N THR A 256 3.18 16.87 -9.05
CA THR A 256 3.95 17.10 -7.83
C THR A 256 5.02 18.16 -8.02
N GLU A 257 5.13 18.82 -9.19
CA GLU A 257 6.06 19.93 -9.43
C GLU A 257 5.64 21.24 -8.74
N ALA A 258 4.40 21.33 -8.25
CA ALA A 258 3.94 22.49 -7.50
C ALA A 258 4.76 22.63 -6.21
N ASP A 259 5.80 23.45 -6.29
CA ASP A 259 6.61 23.91 -5.17
C ASP A 259 5.74 24.84 -4.31
N CYS A 260 4.97 24.25 -3.40
CA CYS A 260 4.23 25.04 -2.43
C CYS A 260 5.18 25.50 -1.33
N GLY A 261 5.00 26.72 -0.84
CA GLY A 261 5.88 27.32 0.19
C GLY A 261 6.05 26.43 1.43
N PHE A 262 5.06 25.57 1.73
CA PHE A 262 5.15 24.56 2.77
C PHE A 262 6.28 23.55 2.54
N ARG A 263 6.50 23.05 1.32
CA ARG A 263 7.58 22.07 1.04
C ARG A 263 8.95 22.66 1.35
N ARG A 264 9.18 23.91 0.94
CA ARG A 264 10.40 24.66 1.29
C ARG A 264 10.53 24.86 2.79
N ALA A 265 9.46 25.27 3.47
CA ALA A 265 9.47 25.50 4.92
C ALA A 265 9.64 24.21 5.74
N TYR A 266 9.08 23.10 5.27
CA TYR A 266 9.20 21.79 5.90
C TYR A 266 10.60 21.21 5.72
N ALA A 267 11.19 21.33 4.52
CA ALA A 267 12.56 20.90 4.23
C ALA A 267 13.63 21.86 4.78
N ALA A 268 13.27 23.08 5.20
CA ALA A 268 14.20 24.05 5.75
C ALA A 268 14.85 23.52 7.06
N PRO A 269 16.18 23.62 7.21
CA PRO A 269 16.86 23.27 8.45
C PRO A 269 16.27 24.08 9.61
N ARG A 270 15.83 23.41 10.68
CA ARG A 270 15.63 24.10 11.95
C ARG A 270 17.00 24.40 12.52
N TYR A 271 17.50 25.62 12.30
CA TYR A 271 18.52 26.17 13.19
C TYR A 271 17.91 26.21 14.59
N GLY A 272 18.55 25.51 15.53
CA GLY A 272 18.03 25.28 16.87
C GLY A 272 17.55 26.57 17.51
N ARG A 273 16.28 26.63 17.90
CA ARG A 273 15.91 27.45 19.05
C ARG A 273 16.29 26.64 20.28
N SER A 274 17.39 27.08 20.90
CA SER A 274 17.82 26.72 22.25
C SER A 274 16.69 26.89 23.26
#